data_AF-A0A944IPL4-F1
#
_entry.id   AF-A0A944IPL4-F1
#
_cell.length_a   1.000
_cell.length_b   1.000
_cell.length_c   1.000
_cell.angle_alpha   90.00
_cell.angle_beta   90.00
_cell.angle_gamma   90.00
#
_symmetry.space_group_name_H-M   'P 1'
#
loop_
_entity.id
_entity.type
_entity.pdbx_description
1 polymer ?
#
loop_
_entity_poly.entity_id
_entity_poly.type
_entity_poly.pdbx_seq_one_letter_code
_entity_poly.pdbx_strand_id
1 'polypeptide(L)' 'VPKHITVHSARHTNAVLLLENGADIYTVSKRLGHREIRTTAIYAKIVDSKMKEAAEIIPELNIEL' A
#
# COMPACT_ATOMS: atom_id res chain seq x y z
N VAL A 1 22.81 -1.80 -7.15
CA VAL A 1 22.97 -0.59 -6.31
C VAL A 1 22.43 -0.90 -4.93
N PRO A 2 23.23 -0.79 -3.84
CA PRO A 2 22.72 -1.01 -2.49
C PRO A 2 21.71 0.09 -2.13
N LYS A 3 20.58 -0.31 -1.55
CA LYS A 3 19.53 0.63 -1.13
C LYS A 3 19.92 1.26 0.20
N HIS A 4 19.84 2.58 0.31
CA HIS A 4 20.08 3.27 1.58
C HIS A 4 18.90 3.03 2.52
N ILE A 5 19.15 2.39 3.67
CA ILE A 5 18.14 2.04 4.67
C ILE A 5 18.36 2.87 5.94
N THR A 6 17.28 3.50 6.41
CA THR A 6 17.26 4.25 7.67
C THR A 6 16.11 3.76 8.55
N VAL A 7 16.05 4.23 9.80
CA VAL A 7 14.88 3.99 10.67
C VAL A 7 13.57 4.51 10.07
N HIS A 8 13.62 5.52 9.21
CA HIS A 8 12.45 6.02 8.49
C HIS A 8 11.95 4.99 7.44
N SER A 9 12.85 4.18 6.87
CA SER A 9 12.48 3.07 5.99
C SER A 9 11.60 2.05 6.72
N ALA A 10 11.88 1.75 8.00
CA ALA A 10 11.04 0.86 8.78
C ALA A 10 9.62 1.43 9.02
N ARG A 11 9.49 2.75 9.18
CA ARG A 11 8.18 3.43 9.25
C ARG A 11 7.39 3.23 7.97
N HIS A 12 8.04 3.36 6.81
CA HIS A 12 7.40 3.09 5.52
C HIS A 12 6.95 1.63 5.44
N THR A 13 7.85 0.68 5.71
CA THR A 13 7.53 -0.76 5.67
C THR A 13 6.34 -1.10 6.56
N ASN A 14 6.31 -0.60 7.80
CA ASN A 14 5.20 -0.82 8.72
C ASN A 14 3.87 -0.25 8.17
N ALA A 15 3.88 0.98 7.65
CA ALA A 15 2.68 1.61 7.10
C ALA A 15 2.10 0.80 5.92
N VAL A 16 2.97 0.32 5.03
CA VAL A 16 2.58 -0.49 3.88
C VAL A 16 2.00 -1.82 4.33
N LEU A 17 2.70 -2.56 5.21
CA LEU A 17 2.23 -3.85 5.70
C LEU A 17 0.87 -3.75 6.37
N LEU A 18 0.62 -2.71 7.17
CA LEU A 18 -0.69 -2.51 7.80
C LEU A 18 -1.80 -2.32 6.76
N LEU A 19 -1.57 -1.49 5.75
CA LEU A 19 -2.55 -1.28 4.67
C LEU A 19 -2.78 -2.56 3.85
N GLU A 20 -1.71 -3.31 3.57
CA GLU A 20 -1.80 -4.58 2.85
C GLU A 20 -2.56 -5.66 3.62
N ASN A 21 -2.50 -5.63 4.95
CA ASN A 21 -3.24 -6.55 5.82
C ASN A 21 -4.66 -6.04 6.15
N GLY A 22 -5.15 -5.03 5.43
CA GLY A 22 -6.53 -4.56 5.52
C GLY A 22 -6.80 -3.51 6.60
N ALA A 23 -5.77 -2.95 7.23
CA ALA A 23 -5.97 -1.81 8.13
C ALA A 23 -6.42 -0.58 7.33
N ASP A 24 -7.39 0.17 7.86
CA ASP A 24 -7.83 1.40 7.23
C ASP A 24 -6.79 2.53 7.38
N ILE A 25 -6.80 3.46 6.43
CA ILE A 25 -5.81 4.52 6.36
C ILE A 25 -5.83 5.47 7.56
N TYR A 26 -6.99 5.63 8.22
CA TYR A 26 -7.13 6.46 9.41
C TYR A 26 -6.47 5.78 10.62
N THR A 27 -6.69 4.48 10.80
CA THR A 27 -6.02 3.67 11.83
C THR A 27 -4.51 3.69 11.63
N VAL A 28 -4.01 3.52 10.40
CA VAL A 28 -2.58 3.59 10.11
C VAL A 28 -2.03 5.00 10.42
N SER A 29 -2.77 6.06 10.06
CA SER A 29 -2.40 7.44 10.37
C SER A 29 -2.24 7.69 11.87
N LYS A 30 -3.20 7.24 12.68
CA LYS A 30 -3.16 7.35 14.14
C LYS A 30 -2.05 6.50 14.75
N ARG A 31 -1.84 5.27 14.26
CA ARG A 31 -0.79 4.37 14.72
C ARG A 31 0.62 4.95 14.52
N LEU A 32 0.81 5.72 13.44
CA LEU A 32 2.06 6.39 13.10
C LEU A 32 2.20 7.78 13.75
N GLY A 33 1.16 8.30 14.39
CA GLY A 33 1.16 9.64 14.98
C GLY A 33 1.21 10.76 13.93
N HIS A 34 0.64 10.55 12.74
CA HIS A 34 0.54 11.62 11.75
C HIS A 34 -0.55 12.62 12.15
N ARG A 35 -0.20 13.90 12.11
CA ARG A 35 -1.15 15.00 12.36
C ARG A 35 -2.15 15.15 11.23
N GLU A 36 -1.70 14.92 10.00
CA GLU A 36 -2.48 15.09 8.77
C GLU A 36 -2.56 13.77 8.01
N ILE A 37 -3.76 13.37 7.59
CA ILE A 37 -3.99 12.13 6.82
C ILE A 37 -3.21 12.16 5.50
N ARG A 38 -3.01 13.35 4.93
CA ARG A 38 -2.21 13.56 3.70
C ARG A 38 -0.81 12.93 3.81
N THR A 39 -0.20 12.93 4.99
CA THR A 39 1.12 12.31 5.22
C THR A 39 1.05 10.78 5.12
N THR A 40 -0.05 10.15 5.55
CA THR A 40 -0.26 8.70 5.40
C THR A 40 -0.70 8.35 3.98
N ALA A 41 -1.43 9.24 3.30
CA ALA A 41 -1.96 9.03 1.96
C ALA A 41 -0.89 8.69 0.91
N ILE A 42 0.37 9.04 1.15
CA ILE A 42 1.50 8.65 0.29
C ILE A 42 1.64 7.13 0.13
N TYR A 43 1.16 6.33 1.10
CA TYR A 43 1.22 4.87 1.06
C TYR A 43 0.03 4.23 0.32
N ALA A 44 -1.04 4.99 0.04
CA ALA A 44 -2.24 4.47 -0.60
C ALA A 44 -1.99 3.97 -2.03
N LYS A 45 -0.96 4.50 -2.71
CA LYS A 45 -0.56 4.09 -4.07
C LYS A 45 -0.24 2.58 -4.19
N ILE A 46 0.07 1.92 -3.09
CA ILE A 46 0.38 0.48 -3.06
C ILE A 46 -0.89 -0.35 -3.16
N VAL A 47 -2.00 0.15 -2.62
CA VAL A 47 -3.32 -0.48 -2.77
C VAL A 47 -3.73 -0.47 -4.25
N ASP A 48 -3.50 0.63 -4.97
CA ASP A 48 -3.79 0.72 -6.41
C ASP A 48 -2.97 -0.28 -7.24
N SER A 49 -1.67 -0.46 -6.92
CA SER A 49 -0.83 -1.46 -7.58
C SER A 49 -1.38 -2.88 -7.37
N LYS A 50 -1.75 -3.20 -6.13
CA LYS A 50 -2.31 -4.51 -5.80
C LYS A 50 -3.67 -4.76 -6.45
N MET A 51 -4.53 -3.73 -6.54
CA MET A 51 -5.79 -3.84 -7.28
C MET A 51 -5.54 -4.14 -8.76
N LYS A 52 -4.56 -3.48 -9.37
CA LYS A 52 -4.20 -3.72 -10.76
C LYS A 52 -3.67 -5.15 -10.97
N GLU A 53 -2.74 -5.58 -10.13
CA GLU A 53 -2.22 -6.96 -10.15
C GLU A 53 -3.34 -7.99 -9.97
N ALA A 54 -4.28 -7.75 -9.05
CA ALA A 54 -5.43 -8.63 -8.84
C ALA A 54 -6.36 -8.71 -10.06
N ALA A 55 -6.55 -7.60 -10.78
CA ALA A 55 -7.34 -7.58 -12.02
C ALA A 55 -6.67 -8.38 -13.14
N GLU A 56 -5.34 -8.40 -13.19
CA GLU A 56 -4.54 -9.15 -14.18
C GLU A 56 -4.51 -10.67 -13.90
N ILE A 57 -4.90 -11.13 -12.70
CA ILE A 57 -4.98 -12.57 -12.38
C ILE A 57 -6.16 -13.25 -13.09
N ILE A 58 -7.20 -12.50 -13.44
CA ILE A 58 -8.36 -13.07 -14.14
C ILE A 58 -7.91 -13.41 -15.58
N PRO A 59 -7.90 -14.70 -15.98
CA PRO A 59 -7.57 -15.08 -17.35
C PRO A 59 -8.54 -14.38 -18.31
N GLU A 60 -8.04 -13.88 -19.45
CA GLU A 60 -8.89 -13.32 -20.49
C GLU A 60 -10.02 -14.32 -20.80
N LEU A 61 -11.26 -13.89 -20.57
CA LEU A 61 -12.45 -14.66 -20.94
C LEU A 61 -12.47 -14.68 -22.48
N ASN A 62 -11.94 -15.75 -23.06
CA ASN A 62 -12.01 -16.02 -24.48
C ASN A 62 -13.46 -16.41 -24.81
N ILE A 63 -14.33 -15.41 -24.92
CA ILE A 63 -15.68 -15.61 -25.41
C ILE A 63 -15.57 -15.69 -26.93
N GLU A 64 -15.50 -16.92 -27.46
CA GLU A 64 -15.72 -17.15 -28.89
C GLU A 64 -17.17 -16.78 -29.20
N LEU A 65 -17.34 -15.62 -29.85
CA LEU A 65 -18.58 -15.21 -30.51
C LEU A 65 -18.52 -15.60 -32.00
#